data_AF-A0AAP8YXE9-F1
#
_entry.id   AF-A0AAP8YXE9-F1
#
_cell.length_a   1.000
_cell.length_b   1.000
_cell.length_c   1.000
_cell.angle_alpha   90.00
_cell.angle_beta   90.00
_cell.angle_gamma   90.00
#
_symmetry.space_group_name_H-M   'P 1'
#
loop_
_entity.id
_entity.type
_entity.pdbx_description
1 polymer ?
#
loop_
_entity_poly.entity_id
_entity_poly.type
_entity_poly.pdbx_seq_one_letter_code
_entity_poly.pdbx_strand_id
1 'polypeptide(L)'
;MFIGILLIITWLILLLRYPAKAVPVSVAAAVGLGLVAMWVVWLDNRELKQLARLEMRISYAPEQCPADRPLQLKMKNGNDVPLTELRWRIAAYAPGDTVNLADNQYTAPRYRGPGELQAGGDWEDCLPMPPLRPGYRPQTLEFRAERLQGSFSD
;
A
#
# COMPACT_ATOMS: atom_id res chain seq x y z
N MET A 1 32.03 -6.93 13.76
CA MET A 1 32.46 -7.54 12.47
C MET A 1 33.28 -8.81 12.67
N PHE A 2 34.30 -8.83 13.54
CA PHE A 2 35.13 -10.03 13.82
C PHE A 2 34.35 -11.28 14.26
N ILE A 3 33.32 -11.12 15.11
CA ILE A 3 32.50 -12.24 15.59
C ILE A 3 31.73 -12.91 14.44
N GLY A 4 31.21 -12.11 13.49
CA GLY A 4 30.54 -12.64 12.30
C GLY A 4 31.50 -13.42 11.40
N ILE A 5 32.72 -12.91 11.22
CA ILE A 5 33.76 -13.58 10.42
C ILE A 5 34.18 -14.91 11.07
N LEU A 6 34.40 -14.93 12.38
CA LEU A 6 34.74 -16.15 13.12
C LEU A 6 33.64 -17.21 13.02
N LEU A 7 32.36 -16.81 13.10
CA LEU A 7 31.22 -17.70 12.92
C LEU A 7 31.19 -18.33 11.53
N ILE A 8 31.40 -17.53 10.48
CA ILE A 8 31.43 -18.00 9.08
C ILE A 8 32.58 -18.99 8.86
N ILE A 9 33.79 -18.67 9.37
CA ILE A 9 34.96 -19.55 9.26
C ILE A 9 34.72 -20.87 10.01
N THR A 10 34.16 -20.80 11.22
CA THR A 10 33.84 -22.00 12.02
C THR A 10 32.83 -22.88 11.32
N TRP A 11 31.79 -22.28 10.73
CA TRP A 11 30.79 -22.99 9.93
C TRP A 11 31.41 -23.66 8.69
N LEU A 12 32.27 -22.95 7.94
CA LEU A 12 33.01 -23.51 6.80
C LEU A 12 33.89 -24.71 7.19
N ILE A 13 34.61 -24.62 8.31
CA ILE A 13 35.44 -25.71 8.84
C ILE A 13 34.56 -26.93 9.16
N LEU A 14 33.41 -26.73 9.81
CA LEU A 14 32.48 -27.81 10.13
C LEU A 14 31.90 -28.46 8.87
N LEU A 15 31.64 -27.67 7.82
CA LEU A 15 31.09 -28.15 6.55
C LEU A 15 32.10 -29.02 5.77
N LEU A 16 33.37 -28.60 5.74
CA LEU A 16 34.47 -29.36 5.13
C LEU A 16 34.84 -30.62 5.93
N ARG A 17 34.83 -30.55 7.27
CA ARG A 17 35.27 -31.64 8.15
C ARG A 17 34.19 -32.70 8.38
N TYR A 18 32.91 -32.29 8.44
CA TYR A 18 31.77 -33.16 8.76
C TYR A 18 30.62 -32.97 7.77
N PRO A 19 30.83 -33.22 6.46
CA PRO A 19 29.84 -32.95 5.43
C PRO A 19 28.53 -33.72 5.68
N ALA A 20 28.62 -34.97 6.15
CA ALA A 20 27.46 -35.81 6.44
C ALA A 20 26.56 -35.28 7.59
N LYS A 21 27.02 -34.31 8.39
CA LYS A 21 26.26 -33.73 9.51
C LYS A 21 25.92 -32.26 9.27
N ALA A 22 26.85 -31.48 8.73
CA ALA A 22 26.68 -30.05 8.52
C ALA A 22 25.85 -29.71 7.27
N VAL A 23 25.96 -30.51 6.19
CA VAL A 23 25.20 -30.26 4.94
C VAL A 23 23.68 -30.44 5.17
N PRO A 24 23.18 -31.53 5.80
CA PRO A 24 21.74 -31.68 6.03
C PRO A 24 21.15 -30.55 6.87
N VAL A 25 21.88 -30.09 7.89
CA VAL A 25 21.44 -28.98 8.75
C VAL A 25 21.37 -27.68 7.96
N SER A 26 22.36 -27.39 7.12
CA SER A 26 22.39 -26.18 6.30
C SER A 26 21.31 -26.19 5.22
N VAL A 27 21.07 -27.35 4.60
CA VAL A 27 19.97 -27.53 3.64
C VAL A 27 18.62 -27.36 4.33
N ALA A 28 18.41 -27.96 5.51
CA ALA A 28 17.18 -27.79 6.26
C ALA A 28 16.93 -26.31 6.62
N ALA A 29 17.98 -25.59 7.04
CA ALA A 29 17.90 -24.16 7.31
C ALA A 29 17.57 -23.36 6.04
N ALA A 30 18.23 -23.64 4.92
CA ALA A 30 17.97 -22.98 3.64
C ALA A 30 16.54 -23.23 3.13
N VAL A 31 16.04 -24.46 3.25
CA VAL A 31 14.67 -24.83 2.91
C VAL A 31 13.67 -24.07 3.80
N GLY A 32 13.91 -24.03 5.12
CA GLY A 32 13.07 -23.28 6.05
C GLY A 32 13.00 -21.79 5.71
N LEU A 33 14.16 -21.17 5.43
CA LEU A 33 14.23 -19.78 4.99
C LEU A 33 13.52 -19.56 3.64
N GLY A 34 13.69 -20.49 2.70
CA GLY A 34 13.02 -20.46 1.40
C GLY A 34 11.49 -20.51 1.52
N LEU A 35 10.96 -21.37 2.39
CA LEU A 35 9.52 -21.46 2.66
C LEU A 35 8.96 -20.17 3.26
N VAL A 36 9.66 -19.56 4.23
CA VAL A 36 9.25 -18.28 4.82
C VAL A 36 9.27 -17.17 3.77
N ALA A 37 10.32 -17.08 2.95
CA ALA A 37 10.41 -16.09 1.89
C ALA A 37 9.26 -16.26 0.86
N MET A 38 8.98 -17.49 0.46
CA MET A 38 7.88 -17.80 -0.47
C MET A 38 6.51 -17.44 0.12
N TRP A 39 6.30 -17.73 1.41
CA TRP A 39 5.08 -17.37 2.13
C TRP A 39 4.86 -15.85 2.16
N VAL A 40 5.90 -15.07 2.47
CA VAL A 40 5.83 -13.60 2.51
C VAL A 40 5.50 -13.03 1.14
N VAL A 41 6.13 -13.52 0.07
CA VAL A 41 5.85 -13.08 -1.31
C VAL A 41 4.41 -13.42 -1.73
N TRP A 42 3.90 -14.58 -1.32
CA TRP A 42 2.52 -14.97 -1.61
C TRP A 42 1.50 -14.05 -0.93
N LEU A 43 1.73 -13.69 0.34
CA LEU A 43 0.89 -12.78 1.11
C LEU A 43 0.85 -11.39 0.46
N ASP A 44 2.01 -10.82 0.15
CA ASP A 44 2.13 -9.49 -0.47
C ASP A 44 1.40 -9.44 -1.84
N ASN A 45 1.55 -10.50 -2.65
CA ASN A 45 0.89 -10.59 -3.94
C ASN A 45 -0.64 -10.77 -3.82
N ARG A 46 -1.16 -11.34 -2.72
CA ARG A 46 -2.62 -11.41 -2.47
C ARG A 46 -3.16 -10.00 -2.21
N GLU A 47 -2.51 -9.24 -1.33
CA GLU A 47 -2.93 -7.88 -0.96
C GLU A 47 -2.86 -6.92 -2.17
N LEU A 48 -1.77 -6.94 -2.94
CA LEU A 48 -1.61 -6.10 -4.13
C LEU A 48 -2.71 -6.35 -5.17
N LYS A 49 -3.09 -7.62 -5.37
CA LYS A 49 -4.20 -7.98 -6.26
C LYS A 49 -5.53 -7.46 -5.75
N GLN A 50 -5.76 -7.49 -4.44
CA GLN A 50 -7.01 -6.97 -3.87
C GLN A 50 -7.09 -5.44 -3.97
N LEU A 51 -5.99 -4.74 -3.72
CA LEU A 51 -5.90 -3.29 -3.93
C LEU A 51 -6.08 -2.90 -5.39
N ALA A 52 -5.59 -3.70 -6.34
CA ALA A 52 -5.78 -3.43 -7.78
C ALA A 52 -7.25 -3.55 -8.23
N ARG A 53 -8.08 -4.30 -7.51
CA ARG A 53 -9.53 -4.40 -7.77
C ARG A 53 -10.34 -3.29 -7.08
N LEU A 54 -9.70 -2.48 -6.25
CA LEU A 54 -10.33 -1.32 -5.65
C LEU A 54 -10.27 -0.16 -6.65
N GLU A 55 -11.44 0.25 -7.15
CA GLU A 55 -11.52 1.44 -7.98
C GLU A 55 -11.72 2.67 -7.08
N MET A 56 -10.82 3.64 -7.18
CA MET A 56 -10.92 4.90 -6.44
C MET A 56 -10.74 6.08 -7.39
N ARG A 57 -11.69 7.01 -7.36
CA ARG A 57 -11.67 8.23 -8.17
C ARG A 57 -11.89 9.43 -7.28
N ILE A 58 -11.02 10.44 -7.45
CA ILE A 58 -11.13 11.72 -6.76
C ILE A 58 -11.29 12.79 -7.83
N SER A 59 -12.32 13.63 -7.70
CA SER A 59 -12.58 14.71 -8.64
C SER A 59 -12.93 16.00 -7.91
N TYR A 60 -12.50 17.12 -8.45
CA TYR A 60 -12.95 18.43 -7.98
C TYR A 60 -14.41 18.66 -8.39
N ALA A 61 -15.29 18.74 -7.40
CA ALA A 61 -16.74 18.68 -7.55
C ALA A 61 -17.44 19.66 -6.57
N PRO A 62 -17.15 20.97 -6.65
CA PRO A 62 -17.66 21.96 -5.70
C PRO A 62 -19.18 22.15 -5.77
N GLU A 63 -19.84 21.65 -6.82
CA GLU A 63 -21.30 21.68 -6.94
C GLU A 63 -21.97 20.50 -6.22
N GLN A 64 -21.30 19.36 -6.09
CA GLN A 64 -21.83 18.17 -5.41
C GLN A 64 -21.37 18.06 -3.96
N CYS A 65 -20.28 18.73 -3.60
CA CYS A 65 -19.71 18.68 -2.27
C CYS A 65 -19.75 20.05 -1.56
N PRO A 66 -19.79 20.07 -0.22
CA PRO A 66 -19.69 21.30 0.58
C PRO A 66 -18.41 22.09 0.32
N ALA A 67 -18.45 23.40 0.58
CA ALA A 67 -17.32 24.32 0.33
C ALA A 67 -16.06 24.00 1.16
N ASP A 68 -16.19 23.40 2.35
CA ASP A 68 -15.07 22.94 3.18
C ASP A 68 -14.43 21.65 2.65
N ARG A 69 -15.14 20.90 1.80
CA ARG A 69 -14.73 19.59 1.28
C ARG A 69 -15.04 19.42 -0.20
N PRO A 70 -14.45 20.24 -1.10
CA PRO A 70 -14.88 20.32 -2.50
C PRO A 70 -14.45 19.14 -3.38
N LEU A 71 -13.75 18.14 -2.84
CA LEU A 71 -13.31 16.96 -3.58
C LEU A 71 -14.31 15.82 -3.37
N GLN A 72 -14.89 15.30 -4.44
CA GLN A 72 -15.69 14.09 -4.38
C GLN A 72 -14.78 12.87 -4.48
N LEU A 73 -14.91 11.95 -3.53
CA LEU A 73 -14.33 10.62 -3.55
C LEU A 73 -15.41 9.62 -3.92
N LYS A 74 -15.14 8.80 -4.93
CA LYS A 74 -15.94 7.60 -5.25
C LYS A 74 -15.04 6.38 -5.15
N MET A 75 -15.48 5.39 -4.41
CA MET A 75 -14.77 4.15 -4.19
C MET A 75 -15.68 2.96 -4.45
N LYS A 76 -15.17 1.96 -5.18
CA LYS A 76 -15.86 0.71 -5.45
C LYS A 76 -14.97 -0.46 -5.09
N ASN A 77 -15.47 -1.35 -4.24
CA ASN A 77 -14.77 -2.57 -3.88
C ASN A 77 -15.06 -3.67 -4.91
N GLY A 78 -14.20 -3.82 -5.92
CA GLY A 78 -14.29 -4.91 -6.89
C GLY A 78 -13.81 -6.28 -6.39
N ASN A 79 -13.56 -6.42 -5.08
CA ASN A 79 -13.21 -7.71 -4.49
C ASN A 79 -14.44 -8.50 -4.06
N ASP A 80 -14.23 -9.80 -3.88
CA ASP A 80 -15.21 -10.75 -3.33
C ASP A 80 -15.21 -10.76 -1.80
N VAL A 81 -14.42 -9.89 -1.17
CA VAL A 81 -14.29 -9.77 0.29
C VAL A 81 -14.47 -8.30 0.73
N PRO A 82 -15.09 -8.07 1.90
CA PRO A 82 -15.17 -6.74 2.51
C PRO A 82 -13.80 -6.07 2.71
N LEU A 83 -13.77 -4.75 2.46
CA LEU A 83 -12.66 -3.86 2.82
C LEU A 83 -12.91 -3.33 4.24
N THR A 84 -11.96 -3.59 5.14
CA THR A 84 -12.07 -3.25 6.57
C THR A 84 -11.40 -1.92 6.89
N GLU A 85 -10.17 -1.73 6.39
CA GLU A 85 -9.42 -0.49 6.54
C GLU A 85 -8.82 -0.08 5.20
N LEU A 86 -8.81 1.22 4.91
CA LEU A 86 -8.06 1.79 3.80
C LEU A 86 -7.47 3.14 4.20
N ARG A 87 -6.20 3.34 3.83
CA ARG A 87 -5.46 4.58 3.99
C ARG A 87 -4.91 4.98 2.63
N TRP A 88 -4.98 6.26 2.33
CA TRP A 88 -4.45 6.82 1.09
C TRP A 88 -3.89 8.21 1.33
N ARG A 89 -3.24 8.76 0.32
CA ARG A 89 -2.87 10.17 0.25
C ARG A 89 -3.50 10.80 -0.97
N ILE A 90 -3.92 12.05 -0.83
CA ILE A 90 -4.42 12.84 -1.96
C ILE A 90 -3.20 13.47 -2.63
N ALA A 91 -2.99 13.15 -3.90
CA ALA A 91 -2.04 13.82 -4.77
C ALA A 91 -2.79 14.70 -5.76
N ALA A 92 -2.17 15.79 -6.18
CA ALA A 92 -2.71 16.69 -7.18
C ALA A 92 -1.67 16.92 -8.28
N TYR A 93 -2.06 16.74 -9.53
CA TYR A 93 -1.18 16.84 -10.69
C TYR A 93 -1.71 17.86 -11.69
N ALA A 94 -0.82 18.61 -12.32
CA ALA A 94 -1.18 19.30 -13.55
C ALA A 94 -1.39 18.25 -14.67
N PRO A 95 -2.31 18.47 -15.63
CA PRO A 95 -2.52 17.55 -16.74
C PRO A 95 -1.22 17.32 -17.52
N GLY A 96 -0.80 16.06 -17.64
CA GLY A 96 0.46 15.67 -18.28
C GLY A 96 1.73 15.88 -17.45
N ASP A 97 1.62 16.37 -16.21
CA ASP A 97 2.73 16.52 -15.28
C ASP A 97 2.79 15.31 -14.31
N THR A 98 3.97 15.08 -13.75
CA THR A 98 4.26 14.05 -12.73
C THR A 98 4.68 14.64 -11.39
N VAL A 99 4.79 15.97 -11.30
CA VAL A 99 5.09 16.65 -10.04
C VAL A 99 3.82 16.74 -9.19
N ASN A 100 3.88 16.15 -8.00
CA ASN A 100 2.80 16.29 -7.03
C ASN A 100 2.78 17.72 -6.45
N LEU A 101 1.67 18.40 -6.70
CA LEU A 101 1.38 19.78 -6.31
C LEU A 101 0.66 19.88 -4.96
N ALA A 102 0.15 18.77 -4.43
CA ALA A 102 -0.37 18.70 -3.08
C ALA A 102 0.79 18.67 -2.08
N ASP A 103 0.77 19.57 -1.10
CA ASP A 103 1.76 19.60 -0.03
C ASP A 103 1.50 18.45 0.96
N ASN A 104 2.57 17.77 1.34
CA ASN A 104 2.57 16.47 2.00
C ASN A 104 2.30 16.57 3.52
N GLN A 105 1.86 17.74 3.99
CA GLN A 105 1.67 18.03 5.41
C GLN A 105 0.35 17.49 5.97
N TYR A 106 -0.57 17.04 5.12
CA TYR A 106 -1.85 16.51 5.58
C TYR A 106 -1.82 14.99 5.79
N THR A 107 -2.15 14.61 7.01
CA THR A 107 -2.29 13.23 7.50
C THR A 107 -3.20 12.42 6.58
N ALA A 108 -2.68 11.30 6.09
CA ALA A 108 -3.35 10.36 5.19
C ALA A 108 -4.84 10.17 5.54
N PRO A 109 -5.79 10.61 4.68
CA PRO A 109 -7.19 10.32 4.87
C PRO A 109 -7.38 8.80 5.02
N ARG A 110 -8.20 8.42 6.00
CA ARG A 110 -8.58 7.03 6.24
C ARG A 110 -10.03 6.86 5.82
N TYR A 111 -10.37 5.66 5.39
CA TYR A 111 -11.75 5.25 5.25
C TYR A 111 -12.46 5.43 6.60
N ARG A 112 -13.55 6.20 6.59
CA ARG A 112 -14.43 6.45 7.74
C ARG A 112 -15.88 6.18 7.39
N GLY A 113 -16.12 5.24 6.46
CA GLY A 113 -17.47 4.82 6.15
C GLY A 113 -18.18 4.23 7.38
N PRO A 114 -19.51 4.09 7.33
CA PRO A 114 -20.34 3.65 8.46
C PRO A 114 -20.08 2.20 8.92
N GLY A 115 -19.21 1.46 8.23
CA GLY A 115 -18.83 0.08 8.49
C GLY A 115 -17.90 -0.42 7.38
N GLU A 116 -17.62 -1.72 7.32
CA GLU A 116 -16.81 -2.32 6.25
C GLU A 116 -17.46 -2.13 4.87
N LEU A 117 -16.65 -1.77 3.86
CA LEU A 117 -17.14 -1.67 2.50
C LEU A 117 -17.26 -3.07 1.90
N GLN A 118 -18.50 -3.56 1.81
CA GLN A 118 -18.81 -4.92 1.37
C GLN A 118 -18.28 -5.23 -0.03
N ALA A 119 -18.17 -6.53 -0.34
CA ALA A 119 -17.82 -7.02 -1.66
C ALA A 119 -18.77 -6.45 -2.72
N GLY A 120 -18.22 -5.89 -3.81
CA GLY A 120 -18.99 -5.22 -4.87
C GLY A 120 -19.60 -3.87 -4.47
N GLY A 121 -19.43 -3.42 -3.22
CA GLY A 121 -20.06 -2.22 -2.69
C GLY A 121 -19.43 -0.93 -3.20
N ASP A 122 -20.25 0.13 -3.21
CA ASP A 122 -19.85 1.49 -3.56
C ASP A 122 -19.92 2.40 -2.31
N TRP A 123 -18.97 3.32 -2.21
CA TRP A 123 -18.93 4.34 -1.17
C TRP A 123 -18.52 5.69 -1.76
N GLU A 124 -19.20 6.74 -1.31
CA GLU A 124 -18.90 8.11 -1.70
C GLU A 124 -18.72 8.99 -0.46
N ASP A 125 -17.78 9.92 -0.52
CA ASP A 125 -17.53 10.91 0.53
C ASP A 125 -16.98 12.20 -0.09
N CYS A 126 -17.07 13.30 0.66
CA CYS A 126 -16.47 14.58 0.29
C CYS A 126 -15.22 14.83 1.14
N LEU A 127 -14.09 15.08 0.48
CA LEU A 127 -12.78 15.27 1.10
C LEU A 127 -12.36 16.74 1.11
N PRO A 128 -11.64 17.19 2.14
CA PRO A 128 -11.05 18.52 2.17
C PRO A 128 -9.97 18.66 1.09
N MET A 129 -9.83 19.88 0.59
CA MET A 129 -8.80 20.21 -0.37
C MET A 129 -7.42 20.20 0.32
N PRO A 130 -6.42 19.44 -0.18
CA PRO A 130 -5.07 19.52 0.37
C PRO A 130 -4.46 20.91 0.06
N PRO A 131 -3.56 21.42 0.91
CA PRO A 131 -2.78 22.61 0.58
C PRO A 131 -2.05 22.38 -0.75
N LEU A 132 -2.22 23.29 -1.70
CA LEU A 132 -1.54 23.24 -2.99
C LEU A 132 -0.34 24.17 -3.01
N ARG A 133 0.66 23.82 -3.81
CA ARG A 133 1.71 24.76 -4.19
C ARG A 133 1.09 26.03 -4.81
N PRO A 134 1.64 27.23 -4.53
CA PRO A 134 1.12 28.48 -5.07
C PRO A 134 1.06 28.49 -6.59
N GLY A 135 0.06 29.17 -7.15
CA GLY A 135 -0.07 29.39 -8.60
C GLY A 135 -0.98 28.42 -9.35
N TYR A 136 -1.48 27.37 -8.71
CA TYR A 136 -2.36 26.38 -9.34
C TYR A 136 -3.82 26.53 -8.89
N ARG A 137 -4.75 26.35 -9.84
CA ARG A 137 -6.20 26.37 -9.57
C ARG A 137 -6.71 24.93 -9.40
N PRO A 138 -7.49 24.62 -8.36
CA PRO A 138 -7.97 23.25 -8.13
C PRO A 138 -8.70 22.64 -9.34
N GLN A 139 -9.53 23.43 -10.03
CA GLN A 139 -10.31 23.00 -11.20
C GLN A 139 -9.48 22.55 -12.42
N THR A 140 -8.19 22.91 -12.48
CA THR A 140 -7.30 22.53 -13.58
C THR A 140 -6.43 21.34 -13.22
N LEU A 141 -6.59 20.75 -12.03
CA LEU A 141 -5.74 19.67 -11.54
C LEU A 141 -6.46 18.32 -11.61
N GLU A 142 -5.65 17.28 -11.78
CA GLU A 142 -6.06 15.89 -11.63
C GLU A 142 -5.75 15.42 -10.22
N PHE A 143 -6.78 15.01 -9.49
CA PHE A 143 -6.63 14.46 -8.15
C PHE A 143 -6.57 12.95 -8.23
N ARG A 144 -5.61 12.37 -7.50
CA ARG A 144 -5.42 10.92 -7.46
C ARG A 144 -5.19 10.46 -6.03
N ALA A 145 -5.64 9.24 -5.75
CA ALA A 145 -5.30 8.55 -4.53
C ALA A 145 -3.97 7.82 -4.72
N GLU A 146 -3.01 8.07 -3.83
CA GLU A 146 -1.71 7.44 -3.86
C GLU A 146 -1.40 6.74 -2.54
N ARG A 147 -0.39 5.86 -2.56
CA ARG A 147 0.04 5.07 -1.40
C ARG A 147 -1.15 4.36 -0.73
N LEU A 148 -1.99 3.72 -1.55
CA LEU A 148 -3.10 2.90 -1.10
C LEU A 148 -2.54 1.79 -0.19
N GLN A 149 -3.05 1.75 1.04
CA GLN A 149 -2.74 0.72 2.01
C GLN A 149 -4.06 0.30 2.63
N GLY A 150 -4.48 -0.94 2.42
CA GLY A 150 -5.75 -1.42 2.91
C GLY A 150 -5.68 -2.85 3.39
N SER A 151 -6.67 -3.22 4.17
CA SER A 151 -6.87 -4.56 4.71
C SER A 151 -8.26 -5.03 4.33
N PHE A 152 -8.35 -6.30 3.95
CA PHE A 152 -9.59 -6.96 3.58
C PHE A 152 -9.87 -8.06 4.61
N SER A 153 -11.12 -8.45 4.76
CA SER A 153 -11.47 -9.62 5.59
C SER A 153 -10.91 -10.90 4.96
N ASP A 154 -10.51 -11.86 5.78
CA ASP A 154 -9.88 -13.12 5.36
C ASP A 154 -10.80 -14.09 4.62
#